data_AF-A0A401UEY1-F1
#
_entry.id   AF-A0A401UEY1-F1
#
_cell.length_a   1.000
_cell.length_b   1.000
_cell.length_c   1.000
_cell.angle_alpha   90.00
_cell.angle_beta   90.00
_cell.angle_gamma   90.00
#
_symmetry.space_group_name_H-M   'P 1'
#
loop_
_entity.id
_entity.type
_entity.pdbx_description
1 polymer ?
#
loop_
_entity_poly.entity_id
_entity_poly.type
_entity_poly.pdbx_seq_one_letter_code
_entity_poly.pdbx_strand_id
1 'polypeptide(L)'
;MLVAFPLQGYAGFSIVISTLYTILAAFFGYKFLRDTKSRQQALAIGFARWSFIFYFIAALAPFAIGILSATGQGQTQAYYLAVYFFLHFLYNGAFTCGILSLVYQLLQIKGLELDEKSGQRFKFLLCFSCIPAYILSALWIQPSLFFNVTGFVVAILQLIAFYYFICSVKTLFTKESKRFLWSSRALLFVAIACFLLKLVLQLVSVFPTAAMLAYEVRYFVIAYLHLVLLGMLTFLLLFWYQEEFRVKALTRTGALFLIICFILSEGIMLLLPLLTTSIDLNFVLVLVSLGIFLGFWRFSIAFSRLSSIN
;
A
#
# COMPACT_ATOMS: atom_id res chain seq x y z
N MET A 1 5.00 -10.08 16.73
CA MET A 1 5.28 -8.74 16.14
C MET A 1 4.54 -7.63 16.87
N LEU A 2 3.21 -7.51 16.71
CA LEU A 2 2.43 -6.38 17.22
C LEU A 2 2.65 -6.06 18.71
N VAL A 3 2.67 -7.08 19.57
CA VAL A 3 2.89 -6.94 21.02
C VAL A 3 4.39 -7.01 21.38
N ALA A 4 5.12 -7.93 20.75
CA ALA A 4 6.53 -8.18 21.05
C ALA A 4 7.45 -6.98 20.75
N PHE A 5 7.19 -6.28 19.65
CA PHE A 5 8.08 -5.23 19.15
C PHE A 5 8.05 -3.96 20.03
N PRO A 6 6.90 -3.43 20.46
CA PRO A 6 6.87 -2.31 21.42
C PRO A 6 7.52 -2.63 22.77
N LEU A 7 7.44 -3.89 23.21
CA LEU A 7 7.94 -4.30 24.53
C LEU A 7 9.44 -4.59 24.55
N GLN A 8 10.00 -5.13 23.46
CA GLN A 8 11.38 -5.64 23.43
C GLN A 8 12.20 -5.16 22.22
N GLY A 9 11.62 -4.36 21.32
CA GLY A 9 12.25 -3.98 20.06
C GLY A 9 12.52 -5.18 19.14
N TYR A 10 13.65 -5.14 18.42
CA TYR A 10 14.17 -6.26 17.62
C TYR A 10 14.90 -7.31 18.47
N ALA A 11 14.30 -7.74 19.58
CA ALA A 11 14.83 -8.84 20.40
C ALA A 11 14.46 -10.22 19.84
N GLY A 12 15.02 -11.27 20.44
CA GLY A 12 14.89 -12.66 19.96
C GLY A 12 13.45 -13.11 19.68
N PHE A 13 12.49 -12.80 20.57
CA PHE A 13 11.09 -13.20 20.36
C PHE A 13 10.45 -12.51 19.15
N SER A 14 10.81 -11.24 18.92
CA SER A 14 10.43 -10.51 17.73
C SER A 14 11.02 -11.22 16.50
N ILE A 15 12.33 -11.42 16.45
CA ILE A 15 13.00 -12.07 15.32
C ILE A 15 12.37 -13.43 15.01
N VAL A 16 12.16 -14.29 16.01
CA VAL A 16 11.56 -15.63 15.83
C VAL A 16 10.17 -15.55 15.20
N ILE A 17 9.28 -14.67 15.71
CA ILE A 17 7.93 -14.53 15.14
C ILE A 17 7.99 -14.00 13.70
N SER A 18 8.88 -13.05 13.42
CA SER A 18 9.05 -12.48 12.07
C SER A 18 9.54 -13.53 11.09
N THR A 19 10.54 -14.32 11.48
CA THR A 19 11.08 -15.41 10.67
C THR A 19 10.02 -16.49 10.42
N LEU A 20 9.27 -16.88 11.44
CA LEU A 20 8.17 -17.86 11.30
C LEU A 20 7.10 -17.34 10.34
N TYR A 21 6.68 -16.09 10.49
CA TYR A 21 5.73 -15.45 9.58
C TYR A 21 6.23 -15.47 8.14
N THR A 22 7.49 -15.08 7.90
CA THR A 22 8.09 -15.09 6.56
C THR A 22 8.12 -16.47 5.93
N ILE A 23 8.48 -17.52 6.70
CA ILE A 23 8.49 -18.90 6.21
C ILE A 23 7.06 -19.38 5.87
N LEU A 24 6.09 -19.14 6.75
CA LEU A 24 4.70 -19.55 6.53
C LEU A 24 4.08 -18.84 5.32
N ALA A 25 4.30 -17.53 5.20
CA ALA A 25 3.85 -16.75 4.06
C ALA A 25 4.53 -17.20 2.76
N ALA A 26 5.84 -17.54 2.83
CA ALA A 26 6.57 -18.08 1.69
C ALA A 26 5.99 -19.42 1.21
N PHE A 27 5.74 -20.33 2.16
CA PHE A 27 5.14 -21.63 1.88
C PHE A 27 3.72 -21.52 1.31
N PHE A 28 2.89 -20.65 1.90
CA PHE A 28 1.55 -20.37 1.38
C PHE A 28 1.60 -19.82 -0.06
N GLY A 29 2.46 -18.84 -0.31
CA GLY A 29 2.66 -18.29 -1.65
C GLY A 29 3.10 -19.36 -2.65
N TYR A 30 4.04 -20.23 -2.27
CA TYR A 30 4.50 -21.32 -3.13
C TYR A 30 3.36 -22.28 -3.49
N LYS A 31 2.57 -22.72 -2.50
CA LYS A 31 1.38 -23.54 -2.74
C LYS A 31 0.38 -22.83 -3.65
N PHE A 32 0.08 -21.56 -3.39
CA PHE A 32 -0.84 -20.77 -4.21
C PHE A 32 -0.39 -20.69 -5.68
N LEU A 33 0.89 -20.41 -5.92
CA LEU A 33 1.44 -20.36 -7.29
C LEU A 33 1.35 -21.73 -7.99
N ARG A 34 1.63 -22.82 -7.27
CA ARG A 34 1.51 -24.19 -7.79
C ARG A 34 0.07 -24.54 -8.13
N ASP A 35 -0.86 -24.33 -7.20
CA ASP A 35 -2.27 -24.72 -7.34
C ASP A 35 -3.02 -23.88 -8.37
N THR A 36 -2.56 -22.65 -8.60
CA THR A 36 -3.15 -21.80 -9.62
C THR A 36 -2.52 -21.98 -10.99
N LYS A 37 -1.36 -22.63 -11.15
CA LYS A 37 -0.57 -22.68 -12.40
C LYS A 37 -1.40 -23.03 -13.65
N SER A 38 -2.29 -24.02 -13.55
CA SER A 38 -3.13 -24.51 -14.65
C SER A 38 -4.48 -23.78 -14.80
N ARG A 39 -4.83 -22.87 -13.89
CA ARG A 39 -6.08 -22.09 -13.99
C ARG A 39 -5.96 -21.06 -15.11
N GLN A 40 -7.07 -20.85 -15.82
CA GLN A 40 -7.22 -19.76 -16.79
C GLN A 40 -6.79 -18.43 -16.16
N GLN A 41 -6.10 -17.58 -16.93
CA GLN A 41 -5.47 -16.34 -16.45
C GLN A 41 -6.49 -15.23 -16.15
N ALA A 42 -7.45 -15.51 -15.26
CA ALA A 42 -8.31 -14.49 -14.69
C ALA A 42 -7.45 -13.37 -14.12
N LEU A 43 -7.84 -12.12 -14.40
CA LEU A 43 -7.07 -10.93 -14.05
C LEU A 43 -6.69 -10.89 -12.56
N ALA A 44 -7.63 -11.24 -11.68
CA ALA A 44 -7.42 -11.34 -10.23
C ALA A 44 -6.32 -12.34 -9.88
N ILE A 45 -6.39 -13.59 -10.38
CA ILE A 45 -5.36 -14.61 -10.15
C ILE A 45 -3.99 -14.13 -10.65
N GLY A 46 -3.95 -13.43 -11.78
CA GLY A 46 -2.73 -12.81 -12.30
C GLY A 46 -2.08 -11.85 -11.30
N PHE A 47 -2.87 -10.95 -10.71
CA PHE A 47 -2.39 -10.04 -9.66
C PHE A 47 -1.94 -10.78 -8.40
N ALA A 48 -2.69 -11.80 -7.95
CA ALA A 48 -2.28 -12.61 -6.80
C ALA A 48 -0.94 -13.31 -7.01
N ARG A 49 -0.68 -13.84 -8.21
CA ARG A 49 0.62 -14.43 -8.54
C ARG A 49 1.76 -13.41 -8.45
N TRP A 50 1.57 -12.23 -9.04
CA TRP A 50 2.56 -11.15 -8.94
C TRP A 50 2.77 -10.67 -7.50
N SER A 51 1.70 -10.65 -6.69
CA SER A 51 1.79 -10.32 -5.26
C SER A 51 2.79 -11.24 -4.54
N PHE A 52 2.68 -12.56 -4.73
CA PHE A 52 3.61 -13.51 -4.11
C PHE A 52 5.02 -13.46 -4.70
N ILE A 53 5.15 -13.23 -6.01
CA ILE A 53 6.48 -13.04 -6.63
C ILE A 53 7.20 -11.85 -5.99
N PHE A 54 6.54 -10.70 -5.86
CA PHE A 54 7.11 -9.54 -5.18
C PHE A 54 7.36 -9.78 -3.70
N TYR A 55 6.49 -10.54 -3.03
CA TYR A 55 6.72 -10.92 -1.64
C TYR A 55 8.01 -11.73 -1.47
N PHE A 56 8.27 -12.70 -2.36
CA PHE A 56 9.52 -13.47 -2.31
C PHE A 56 10.74 -12.61 -2.57
N ILE A 57 10.67 -11.69 -3.54
CA ILE A 57 11.75 -10.73 -3.81
C ILE A 57 11.99 -9.86 -2.57
N ALA A 58 10.94 -9.30 -1.98
CA ALA A 58 11.04 -8.48 -0.78
C ALA A 58 11.63 -9.27 0.40
N ALA A 59 11.22 -10.53 0.59
CA ALA A 59 11.65 -11.38 1.70
C ALA A 59 13.16 -11.68 1.71
N LEU A 60 13.90 -11.43 0.62
CA LEU A 60 15.36 -11.52 0.59
C LEU A 60 16.04 -10.39 1.37
N ALA A 61 15.42 -9.20 1.42
CA ALA A 61 16.05 -8.01 1.98
C ALA A 61 16.24 -8.03 3.50
N PRO A 62 15.33 -8.58 4.34
CA PRO A 62 15.58 -8.75 5.77
C PRO A 62 16.86 -9.53 6.09
N PHE A 63 17.27 -10.49 5.25
CA PHE A 63 18.55 -11.18 5.42
C PHE A 63 19.74 -10.23 5.18
N ALA A 64 19.70 -9.43 4.12
CA ALA A 64 20.72 -8.42 3.86
C ALA A 64 20.79 -7.37 4.99
N ILE A 65 19.64 -6.89 5.47
CA ILE A 65 19.54 -5.96 6.60
C ILE A 65 20.15 -6.58 7.87
N GLY A 66 19.84 -7.84 8.16
CA GLY A 66 20.40 -8.59 9.29
C GLY A 66 21.92 -8.74 9.21
N ILE A 67 22.44 -9.13 8.03
CA ILE A 67 23.89 -9.25 7.79
C ILE A 67 24.59 -7.90 7.97
N LEU A 68 24.07 -6.83 7.36
CA LEU A 68 24.64 -5.49 7.48
C LEU A 68 24.62 -4.99 8.93
N SER A 69 23.55 -5.27 9.68
CA SER A 69 23.50 -4.93 11.10
C SER A 69 24.51 -5.73 11.93
N ALA A 70 24.69 -7.03 11.65
CA ALA A 70 25.59 -7.91 12.39
C ALA A 70 27.08 -7.64 12.10
N THR A 71 27.42 -7.16 10.90
CA THR A 71 28.79 -6.81 10.50
C THR A 71 29.18 -5.37 10.85
N GLY A 72 28.37 -4.67 11.65
CA GLY A 72 28.64 -3.29 12.06
C GLY A 72 28.35 -2.23 10.99
N GLN A 73 27.70 -2.61 9.88
CA GLN A 73 27.29 -1.72 8.79
C GLN A 73 25.84 -1.20 8.94
N GLY A 74 25.29 -1.25 10.15
CA GLY A 74 23.99 -0.66 10.46
C GLY A 74 23.98 0.84 10.18
N GLN A 75 22.84 1.37 9.70
CA GLN A 75 22.65 2.79 9.37
C GLN A 75 23.58 3.35 8.27
N THR A 76 24.29 2.49 7.53
CA THR A 76 25.03 2.90 6.33
C THR A 76 24.09 3.12 5.14
N GLN A 77 24.59 3.71 4.05
CA GLN A 77 23.83 3.83 2.79
C GLN A 77 23.34 2.47 2.29
N ALA A 78 24.18 1.43 2.37
CA ALA A 78 23.81 0.07 1.97
C ALA A 78 22.66 -0.49 2.84
N TYR A 79 22.68 -0.21 4.14
CA TYR A 79 21.60 -0.59 5.06
C TYR A 79 20.27 0.09 4.68
N TYR A 80 20.27 1.40 4.44
CA TYR A 80 19.05 2.12 4.03
C TYR A 80 18.53 1.68 2.65
N LEU A 81 19.42 1.42 1.70
CA LEU A 81 19.05 0.87 0.39
C LEU A 81 18.38 -0.51 0.54
N ALA A 82 18.87 -1.38 1.42
CA ALA A 82 18.24 -2.67 1.70
C ALA A 82 16.86 -2.51 2.36
N VAL A 83 16.70 -1.55 3.29
CA VAL A 83 15.39 -1.21 3.88
C VAL A 83 14.42 -0.68 2.81
N TYR A 84 14.85 0.23 1.94
CA TYR A 84 14.01 0.74 0.86
C TYR A 84 13.67 -0.34 -0.16
N PHE A 85 14.58 -1.27 -0.44
CA PHE A 85 14.30 -2.41 -1.32
C PHE A 85 13.20 -3.29 -0.71
N PHE A 86 13.33 -3.63 0.58
CA PHE A 86 12.31 -4.40 1.30
C PHE A 86 10.95 -3.73 1.19
N LEU A 87 10.88 -2.45 1.58
CA LEU A 87 9.64 -1.70 1.62
C LEU A 87 9.03 -1.55 0.22
N HIS A 88 9.84 -1.20 -0.78
CA HIS A 88 9.39 -1.02 -2.16
C HIS A 88 8.69 -2.27 -2.69
N PHE A 89 9.37 -3.42 -2.68
CA PHE A 89 8.77 -4.66 -3.20
C PHE A 89 7.62 -5.17 -2.33
N LEU A 90 7.64 -4.89 -1.02
CA LEU A 90 6.55 -5.27 -0.12
C LEU A 90 5.28 -4.46 -0.40
N TYR A 91 5.30 -3.13 -0.30
CA TYR A 91 4.07 -2.34 -0.40
C TYR A 91 3.73 -1.93 -1.84
N ASN A 92 4.72 -1.58 -2.69
CA ASN A 92 4.45 -1.23 -4.10
C ASN A 92 4.19 -2.47 -4.96
N GLY A 93 4.86 -3.58 -4.65
CA GLY A 93 4.68 -4.85 -5.34
C GLY A 93 3.61 -5.71 -4.68
N ALA A 94 3.99 -6.39 -3.59
CA ALA A 94 3.21 -7.46 -3.00
C ALA A 94 1.82 -7.00 -2.53
N PHE A 95 1.75 -5.99 -1.66
CA PHE A 95 0.47 -5.54 -1.09
C PHE A 95 -0.42 -4.88 -2.14
N THR A 96 0.16 -4.03 -3.02
CA THR A 96 -0.61 -3.40 -4.11
C THR A 96 -1.21 -4.44 -5.05
N CYS A 97 -0.43 -5.42 -5.50
CA CYS A 97 -0.97 -6.50 -6.34
C CYS A 97 -1.97 -7.38 -5.58
N GLY A 98 -1.72 -7.66 -4.30
CA GLY A 98 -2.60 -8.48 -3.46
C GLY A 98 -3.98 -7.85 -3.30
N ILE A 99 -4.04 -6.55 -2.96
CA ILE A 99 -5.32 -5.87 -2.79
C ILE A 99 -6.05 -5.68 -4.12
N LEU A 100 -5.32 -5.40 -5.22
CA LEU A 100 -5.92 -5.33 -6.56
C LEU A 100 -6.51 -6.68 -6.97
N SER A 101 -5.87 -7.80 -6.63
CA SER A 101 -6.43 -9.14 -6.85
C SER A 101 -7.79 -9.29 -6.16
N LEU A 102 -7.87 -8.92 -4.87
CA LEU A 102 -9.11 -9.01 -4.10
C LEU A 102 -10.21 -8.12 -4.69
N VAL A 103 -9.88 -6.88 -5.06
CA VAL A 103 -10.81 -5.95 -5.69
C VAL A 103 -11.32 -6.51 -7.02
N TYR A 104 -10.44 -6.94 -7.93
CA TYR A 104 -10.85 -7.51 -9.21
C TYR A 104 -11.70 -8.78 -9.05
N GLN A 105 -11.38 -9.63 -8.07
CA GLN A 105 -12.18 -10.80 -7.75
C GLN A 105 -13.59 -10.42 -7.28
N LEU A 106 -13.70 -9.47 -6.35
CA LEU A 106 -14.97 -8.96 -5.85
C LEU A 106 -15.83 -8.38 -6.98
N LEU A 107 -15.21 -7.57 -7.86
CA LEU A 107 -15.92 -6.97 -8.98
C LEU A 107 -16.44 -8.03 -9.96
N GLN A 108 -15.64 -9.08 -10.20
CA GLN A 108 -16.03 -10.22 -11.03
C GLN A 108 -17.18 -11.02 -10.41
N ILE A 109 -17.13 -11.31 -9.10
CA ILE A 109 -18.21 -12.02 -8.38
C ILE A 109 -19.52 -11.23 -8.40
N LYS A 110 -19.46 -9.89 -8.32
CA LYS A 110 -20.64 -9.02 -8.44
C LYS A 110 -21.17 -8.86 -9.88
N GLY A 111 -20.56 -9.55 -10.86
CA GLY A 111 -21.00 -9.55 -12.25
C GLY A 111 -20.89 -8.18 -12.91
N LEU A 112 -19.88 -7.39 -12.55
CA LEU A 112 -19.65 -6.07 -13.15
C LEU A 112 -18.95 -6.21 -14.50
N GLU A 113 -19.39 -5.42 -15.47
CA GLU A 113 -18.75 -5.31 -16.78
C GLU A 113 -17.40 -4.61 -16.63
N LEU A 114 -16.31 -5.38 -16.67
CA LEU A 114 -14.94 -4.86 -16.64
C LEU A 114 -14.34 -4.91 -18.05
N ASP A 115 -13.57 -3.89 -18.42
CA ASP A 115 -12.75 -3.98 -19.63
C ASP A 115 -11.49 -4.81 -19.33
N GLU A 116 -11.57 -6.09 -19.67
CA GLU A 116 -10.50 -7.07 -19.43
C GLU A 116 -9.22 -6.71 -20.19
N LYS A 117 -9.31 -6.16 -21.40
CA LYS A 117 -8.12 -5.77 -22.18
C LYS A 117 -7.34 -4.67 -21.47
N SER A 118 -8.04 -3.63 -21.01
CA SER A 118 -7.43 -2.56 -20.21
C SER A 118 -6.90 -3.09 -18.87
N GLY A 119 -7.63 -4.00 -18.22
CA GLY A 119 -7.17 -4.64 -16.98
C GLY A 119 -5.88 -5.44 -17.13
N GLN A 120 -5.75 -6.22 -18.21
CA GLN A 120 -4.51 -6.97 -18.49
C GLN A 120 -3.33 -6.04 -18.81
N ARG A 121 -3.56 -4.96 -19.56
CA ARG A 121 -2.54 -3.92 -19.82
C ARG A 121 -2.11 -3.23 -18.54
N PHE A 122 -3.06 -2.86 -17.68
CA PHE A 122 -2.78 -2.28 -16.37
C PHE A 122 -1.90 -3.22 -15.53
N LYS A 123 -2.29 -4.49 -15.38
CA LYS A 123 -1.50 -5.49 -14.65
C LYS A 123 -0.08 -5.59 -15.18
N PHE A 124 0.06 -5.73 -16.51
CA PHE A 124 1.37 -5.85 -17.14
C PHE A 124 2.24 -4.63 -16.85
N LEU A 125 1.76 -3.43 -17.17
CA LEU A 125 2.51 -2.19 -16.98
C LEU A 125 2.87 -1.96 -15.51
N LEU A 126 1.92 -2.13 -14.60
CA LEU A 126 2.15 -1.93 -13.16
C LEU A 126 3.21 -2.90 -12.63
N CYS A 127 3.10 -4.19 -12.92
CA CYS A 127 4.03 -5.20 -12.39
C CYS A 127 5.43 -5.05 -13.01
N PHE A 128 5.54 -4.92 -14.33
CA PHE A 128 6.84 -4.81 -14.97
C PHE A 128 7.54 -3.48 -14.68
N SER A 129 6.81 -2.37 -14.54
CA SER A 129 7.39 -1.09 -14.12
C SER A 129 7.77 -1.09 -12.64
N CYS A 130 7.10 -1.86 -11.78
CA CYS A 130 7.44 -1.95 -10.36
C CYS A 130 8.87 -2.47 -10.12
N ILE A 131 9.39 -3.36 -10.98
CA ILE A 131 10.74 -3.91 -10.84
C ILE A 131 11.82 -2.81 -10.88
N PRO A 132 11.98 -2.04 -11.97
CA PRO A 132 12.95 -0.95 -12.03
C PRO A 132 12.56 0.27 -11.19
N ALA A 133 11.30 0.38 -10.74
CA ALA A 133 10.84 1.52 -9.92
C ALA A 133 11.56 1.64 -8.57
N TYR A 134 12.28 0.60 -8.11
CA TYR A 134 13.13 0.70 -6.93
C TYR A 134 14.17 1.83 -7.06
N ILE A 135 14.62 2.14 -8.28
CA ILE A 135 15.55 3.24 -8.55
C ILE A 135 15.03 4.56 -7.98
N LEU A 136 13.71 4.81 -8.03
CA LEU A 136 13.09 6.02 -7.48
C LEU A 136 13.32 6.16 -5.96
N SER A 137 13.41 5.04 -5.23
CA SER A 137 13.73 5.02 -3.80
C SER A 137 15.23 5.17 -3.50
N ALA A 138 16.08 5.15 -4.53
CA ALA A 138 17.53 5.28 -4.42
C ALA A 138 18.06 6.62 -4.98
N LEU A 139 17.25 7.47 -5.62
CA LEU A 139 17.72 8.70 -6.28
C LEU A 139 18.36 9.72 -5.34
N TRP A 140 18.07 9.66 -4.04
CA TRP A 140 18.69 10.52 -3.02
C TRP A 140 20.21 10.32 -2.89
N ILE A 141 20.77 9.19 -3.35
CA ILE A 141 22.24 8.98 -3.39
C ILE A 141 22.90 9.71 -4.57
N GLN A 142 22.13 10.45 -5.36
CA GLN A 142 22.57 11.17 -6.56
C GLN A 142 23.32 10.27 -7.57
N PRO A 143 22.66 9.19 -8.06
CA PRO A 143 23.26 8.30 -9.04
C PRO A 143 23.46 8.99 -10.39
N SER A 144 24.13 8.31 -11.33
CA SER A 144 24.35 8.84 -12.68
C SER A 144 23.05 9.18 -13.41
N LEU A 145 23.14 10.05 -14.43
CA LEU A 145 21.98 10.50 -15.24
C LEU A 145 21.16 9.33 -15.80
N PHE A 146 21.80 8.21 -16.12
CA PHE A 146 21.15 6.99 -16.58
C PHE A 146 20.05 6.50 -15.62
N PHE A 147 20.32 6.50 -14.31
CA PHE A 147 19.35 6.08 -13.31
C PHE A 147 18.21 7.08 -13.16
N ASN A 148 18.49 8.38 -13.24
CA ASN A 148 17.45 9.43 -13.22
C ASN A 148 16.48 9.31 -14.42
N VAL A 149 17.02 9.13 -15.64
CA VAL A 149 16.21 8.93 -16.85
C VAL A 149 15.39 7.65 -16.76
N THR A 150 15.98 6.57 -16.26
CA THR A 150 15.27 5.31 -16.05
C THR A 150 14.13 5.49 -15.03
N GLY A 151 14.39 6.18 -13.92
CA GLY A 151 13.37 6.53 -12.92
C GLY A 151 12.21 7.31 -13.53
N PHE A 152 12.52 8.32 -14.35
CA PHE A 152 11.50 9.11 -15.07
C PHE A 152 10.62 8.23 -15.97
N VAL A 153 11.23 7.43 -16.84
CA VAL A 153 10.49 6.55 -17.77
C VAL A 153 9.59 5.59 -16.99
N VAL A 154 10.09 5.02 -15.90
CA VAL A 154 9.33 4.10 -15.06
C VAL A 154 8.15 4.78 -14.36
N ALA A 155 8.33 6.00 -13.84
CA ALA A 155 7.25 6.77 -13.23
C ALA A 155 6.14 7.10 -14.26
N ILE A 156 6.51 7.44 -15.50
CA ILE A 156 5.55 7.65 -16.59
C ILE A 156 4.81 6.36 -16.94
N LEU A 157 5.51 5.22 -17.03
CA LEU A 157 4.87 3.92 -17.28
C LEU A 157 3.84 3.56 -16.20
N GLN A 158 4.11 3.89 -14.93
CA GLN A 158 3.16 3.69 -13.84
C GLN A 158 1.91 4.58 -13.97
N LEU A 159 2.06 5.83 -14.40
CA LEU A 159 0.92 6.71 -14.68
C LEU A 159 0.09 6.20 -15.87
N ILE A 160 0.74 5.69 -16.93
CA ILE A 160 0.05 5.03 -18.05
C ILE A 160 -0.68 3.77 -17.56
N ALA A 161 -0.08 3.00 -16.65
CA ALA A 161 -0.75 1.86 -16.02
C ALA A 161 -2.02 2.32 -15.29
N PHE A 162 -1.97 3.41 -14.53
CA PHE A 162 -3.12 3.97 -13.84
C PHE A 162 -4.23 4.43 -14.80
N TYR A 163 -3.88 5.00 -15.96
CA TYR A 163 -4.88 5.28 -16.99
C TYR A 163 -5.64 4.02 -17.42
N TYR A 164 -4.94 2.92 -17.70
CA TYR A 164 -5.58 1.64 -18.03
C TYR A 164 -6.38 1.04 -16.86
N PHE A 165 -5.96 1.27 -15.62
CA PHE A 165 -6.77 0.91 -14.45
C PHE A 165 -8.13 1.61 -14.48
N ILE A 166 -8.16 2.94 -14.67
CA ILE A 166 -9.41 3.70 -14.76
C ILE A 166 -10.27 3.23 -15.94
N CYS A 167 -9.68 2.97 -17.11
CA CYS A 167 -10.40 2.39 -18.24
C CYS A 167 -11.03 1.03 -17.91
N SER A 168 -10.30 0.17 -17.17
CA SER A 168 -10.76 -1.15 -16.75
C SER A 168 -11.97 -1.10 -15.83
N VAL A 169 -12.01 -0.12 -14.90
CA VAL A 169 -13.06 -0.01 -13.86
C VAL A 169 -14.03 1.16 -14.10
N LYS A 170 -14.05 1.80 -15.26
CA LYS A 170 -14.88 3.00 -15.52
C LYS A 170 -16.39 2.82 -15.25
N THR A 171 -16.90 1.60 -15.40
CA THR A 171 -18.30 1.24 -15.16
C THR A 171 -18.69 1.41 -13.68
N LEU A 172 -17.72 1.26 -12.77
CA LEU A 172 -17.85 1.46 -11.33
C LEU A 172 -18.26 2.88 -10.97
N PHE A 173 -17.78 3.87 -11.73
CA PHE A 173 -18.02 5.29 -11.49
C PHE A 173 -19.22 5.86 -12.25
N THR A 174 -19.73 5.12 -13.23
CA THR A 174 -20.80 5.59 -14.12
C THR A 174 -22.08 4.82 -13.86
N LYS A 175 -22.29 3.70 -14.56
CA LYS A 175 -23.52 2.92 -14.54
C LYS A 175 -23.76 2.22 -13.20
N GLU A 176 -22.71 1.68 -12.60
CA GLU A 176 -22.82 0.73 -11.49
C GLU A 176 -22.51 1.33 -10.13
N SER A 177 -22.33 2.65 -10.08
CA SER A 177 -22.01 3.38 -8.85
C SER A 177 -23.08 3.24 -7.78
N LYS A 178 -24.33 2.88 -8.10
CA LYS A 178 -25.39 2.70 -7.09
C LYS A 178 -25.43 1.30 -6.47
N ARG A 179 -24.69 0.33 -7.01
CA ARG A 179 -24.63 -1.05 -6.46
C ARG A 179 -23.86 -1.15 -5.15
N PHE A 180 -23.02 -0.16 -4.86
CA PHE A 180 -22.15 -0.12 -3.70
C PHE A 180 -22.69 0.80 -2.61
N LEU A 181 -22.41 0.46 -1.35
CA LEU A 181 -22.76 1.31 -0.21
C LEU A 181 -22.10 2.69 -0.33
N TRP A 182 -22.74 3.73 0.22
CA TRP A 182 -22.15 5.07 0.15
C TRP A 182 -20.76 5.14 0.81
N SER A 183 -20.59 4.49 1.97
CA SER A 183 -19.31 4.48 2.69
C SER A 183 -18.23 3.71 1.97
N SER A 184 -18.54 2.57 1.34
CA SER A 184 -17.59 1.82 0.54
C SER A 184 -17.15 2.61 -0.69
N ARG A 185 -18.06 3.33 -1.35
CA ARG A 185 -17.72 4.25 -2.45
C ARG A 185 -16.81 5.40 -2.03
N ALA A 186 -17.07 5.99 -0.87
CA ALA A 186 -16.21 7.03 -0.32
C ALA A 186 -14.79 6.50 -0.08
N LEU A 187 -14.66 5.33 0.55
CA LEU A 187 -13.37 4.66 0.77
C LEU A 187 -12.65 4.36 -0.56
N LEU A 188 -13.36 3.78 -1.53
CA LEU A 188 -12.82 3.48 -2.84
C LEU A 188 -12.33 4.73 -3.57
N PHE A 189 -13.13 5.81 -3.56
CA PHE A 189 -12.76 7.07 -4.19
C PHE A 189 -11.50 7.66 -3.58
N VAL A 190 -11.44 7.75 -2.24
CA VAL A 190 -10.25 8.24 -1.55
C VAL A 190 -9.05 7.35 -1.83
N ALA A 191 -9.22 6.02 -1.85
CA ALA A 191 -8.12 5.11 -2.13
C ALA A 191 -7.55 5.24 -3.54
N ILE A 192 -8.41 5.47 -4.54
CA ILE A 192 -7.99 5.70 -5.92
C ILE A 192 -7.32 7.07 -6.08
N ALA A 193 -7.81 8.09 -5.38
CA ALA A 193 -7.13 9.39 -5.30
C ALA A 193 -5.75 9.26 -4.64
N CYS A 194 -5.62 8.50 -3.55
CA CYS A 194 -4.34 8.21 -2.89
C CYS A 194 -3.40 7.43 -3.81
N PHE A 195 -3.93 6.48 -4.60
CA PHE A 195 -3.13 5.75 -5.58
C PHE A 195 -2.60 6.68 -6.68
N LEU A 196 -3.43 7.57 -7.22
CA LEU A 196 -2.97 8.57 -8.17
C LEU A 196 -1.92 9.50 -7.56
N LEU A 197 -2.19 10.04 -6.36
CA LEU A 197 -1.26 10.94 -5.66
C LEU A 197 0.09 10.25 -5.39
N LYS A 198 0.07 8.98 -4.98
CA LYS A 198 1.27 8.15 -4.82
C LYS A 198 2.11 8.13 -6.11
N LEU A 199 1.49 7.90 -7.26
CA LEU A 199 2.20 7.82 -8.55
C LEU A 199 2.73 9.20 -9.00
N VAL A 200 1.96 10.26 -8.76
CA VAL A 200 2.40 11.63 -9.01
C VAL A 200 3.60 11.97 -8.13
N LEU A 201 3.57 11.63 -6.85
CA LEU A 201 4.71 11.83 -5.94
C LEU A 201 5.94 11.01 -6.34
N GLN A 202 5.74 9.80 -6.88
CA GLN A 202 6.83 9.01 -7.47
C GLN A 202 7.44 9.70 -8.70
N LEU A 203 6.63 10.33 -9.55
CA LEU A 203 7.13 11.14 -10.66
C LEU A 203 7.89 12.38 -10.15
N VAL A 204 7.36 13.07 -9.13
CA VAL A 204 8.04 14.22 -8.52
C VAL A 204 9.38 13.83 -7.88
N SER A 205 9.48 12.62 -7.31
CA SER A 205 10.72 12.13 -6.69
C SER A 205 11.87 11.92 -7.67
N VAL A 206 11.61 11.97 -8.99
CA VAL A 206 12.64 11.96 -10.02
C VAL A 206 13.53 13.21 -9.96
N PHE A 207 12.99 14.34 -9.50
CA PHE A 207 13.75 15.57 -9.38
C PHE A 207 14.72 15.48 -8.19
N PRO A 208 16.03 15.72 -8.36
CA PRO A 208 17.02 15.57 -7.29
C PRO A 208 16.71 16.39 -6.03
N THR A 209 16.18 17.60 -6.20
CA THR A 209 15.77 18.46 -5.08
C THR A 209 14.62 17.85 -4.27
N ALA A 210 13.65 17.24 -4.94
CA ALA A 210 12.54 16.56 -4.28
C ALA A 210 13.00 15.27 -3.58
N ALA A 211 13.90 14.50 -4.21
CA ALA A 211 14.49 13.29 -3.62
C ALA A 211 15.29 13.61 -2.35
N MET A 212 16.11 14.67 -2.37
CA MET A 212 16.87 15.14 -1.21
C MET A 212 15.94 15.64 -0.10
N LEU A 213 14.94 16.46 -0.44
CA LEU A 213 13.97 16.97 0.54
C LEU A 213 13.18 15.84 1.21
N ALA A 214 12.78 14.83 0.44
CA ALA A 214 12.11 13.65 0.97
C ALA A 214 13.03 12.84 1.89
N TYR A 215 14.32 12.73 1.59
CA TYR A 215 15.29 12.04 2.44
C TYR A 215 15.58 12.79 3.75
N GLU A 216 15.73 14.11 3.69
CA GLU A 216 16.08 14.95 4.84
C GLU A 216 14.89 15.18 5.78
N VAL A 217 13.67 15.37 5.24
CA VAL A 217 12.47 15.67 6.02
C VAL A 217 11.71 14.39 6.33
N ARG A 218 12.02 13.81 7.50
CA ARG A 218 11.41 12.54 7.98
C ARG A 218 9.87 12.52 7.89
N TYR A 219 9.22 13.65 8.20
CA TYR A 219 7.75 13.74 8.15
C TYR A 219 7.18 13.53 6.74
N PHE A 220 7.90 13.87 5.67
CA PHE A 220 7.46 13.63 4.30
C PHE A 220 7.48 12.15 3.94
N VAL A 221 8.52 11.41 4.37
CA VAL A 221 8.54 9.94 4.20
C VAL A 221 7.41 9.30 5.00
N ILE A 222 7.19 9.74 6.23
CA ILE A 222 6.11 9.21 7.08
C ILE A 222 4.74 9.47 6.45
N ALA A 223 4.47 10.70 6.00
CA ALA A 223 3.24 11.05 5.29
C ALA A 223 3.06 10.20 4.02
N TYR A 224 4.12 10.05 3.21
CA TYR A 224 4.06 9.18 2.03
C TYR A 224 3.75 7.72 2.39
N LEU A 225 4.33 7.16 3.46
CA LEU A 225 4.00 5.82 3.92
C LEU A 225 2.55 5.71 4.41
N HIS A 226 2.00 6.73 5.07
CA HIS A 226 0.60 6.76 5.48
C HIS A 226 -0.34 6.85 4.27
N LEU A 227 -0.03 7.71 3.29
CA LEU A 227 -0.76 7.79 2.02
C LEU A 227 -0.89 6.42 1.34
N VAL A 228 0.20 5.66 1.29
CA VAL A 228 0.20 4.34 0.63
C VAL A 228 -0.44 3.25 1.50
N LEU A 229 -0.02 3.11 2.76
CA LEU A 229 -0.47 2.03 3.63
C LEU A 229 -1.91 2.23 4.12
N LEU A 230 -2.22 3.43 4.59
CA LEU A 230 -3.55 3.76 5.12
C LEU A 230 -4.49 4.24 4.00
N GLY A 231 -4.09 5.29 3.29
CA GLY A 231 -4.94 5.95 2.29
C GLY A 231 -5.30 5.06 1.10
N MET A 232 -4.33 4.33 0.54
CA MET A 232 -4.56 3.43 -0.59
C MET A 232 -4.90 2.00 -0.14
N LEU A 233 -3.96 1.30 0.51
CA LEU A 233 -4.10 -0.15 0.74
C LEU A 233 -5.21 -0.47 1.73
N THR A 234 -5.24 0.22 2.88
CA THR A 234 -6.23 -0.07 3.92
C THR A 234 -7.64 0.34 3.51
N PHE A 235 -7.82 1.48 2.84
CA PHE A 235 -9.14 1.87 2.36
C PHE A 235 -9.67 0.95 1.24
N LEU A 236 -8.80 0.44 0.34
CA LEU A 236 -9.20 -0.61 -0.59
C LEU A 236 -9.57 -1.91 0.13
N LEU A 237 -8.84 -2.28 1.19
CA LEU A 237 -9.15 -3.45 2.00
C LEU A 237 -10.50 -3.31 2.71
N LEU A 238 -10.79 -2.15 3.29
CA LEU A 238 -12.08 -1.87 3.93
C LEU A 238 -13.22 -1.80 2.91
N PHE A 239 -12.98 -1.24 1.72
CA PHE A 239 -13.92 -1.31 0.60
C PHE A 239 -14.25 -2.76 0.27
N TRP A 240 -13.23 -3.59 0.04
CA TRP A 240 -13.40 -5.00 -0.29
C TRP A 240 -14.16 -5.73 0.81
N TYR A 241 -13.73 -5.55 2.06
CA TYR A 241 -14.32 -6.16 3.23
C TYR A 241 -15.80 -5.79 3.42
N GLN A 242 -16.13 -4.51 3.29
CA GLN A 242 -17.51 -4.04 3.45
C GLN A 242 -18.44 -4.64 2.40
N GLU A 243 -17.95 -4.80 1.17
CA GLU A 243 -18.75 -5.22 0.01
C GLU A 243 -18.84 -6.74 -0.15
N GLU A 244 -17.82 -7.48 0.28
CA GLU A 244 -17.81 -8.94 0.33
C GLU A 244 -18.76 -9.43 1.44
N PHE A 245 -18.62 -8.91 2.66
CA PHE A 245 -19.42 -9.32 3.82
C PHE A 245 -20.72 -8.53 3.99
N ARG A 246 -21.04 -7.61 3.06
CA ARG A 246 -22.24 -6.74 3.07
C ARG A 246 -22.48 -6.01 4.40
N VAL A 247 -21.41 -5.51 5.03
CA VAL A 247 -21.45 -4.86 6.34
C VAL A 247 -22.05 -3.44 6.23
N LYS A 248 -23.27 -3.24 6.75
CA LYS A 248 -23.98 -1.95 6.64
C LYS A 248 -23.98 -1.09 7.92
N ALA A 249 -24.21 -1.71 9.08
CA ALA A 249 -24.33 -0.96 10.33
C ALA A 249 -22.99 -0.34 10.73
N LEU A 250 -22.98 0.88 11.27
CA LEU A 250 -21.79 1.58 11.80
C LEU A 250 -20.63 1.85 10.81
N THR A 251 -20.64 1.28 9.60
CA THR A 251 -19.57 1.48 8.60
C THR A 251 -19.57 2.88 8.02
N ARG A 252 -20.73 3.58 7.99
CA ARG A 252 -20.79 4.98 7.54
C ARG A 252 -20.02 5.93 8.46
N THR A 253 -20.29 5.84 9.76
CA THR A 253 -19.59 6.68 10.74
C THR A 253 -18.13 6.25 10.86
N GLY A 254 -17.84 4.94 10.83
CA GLY A 254 -16.46 4.44 10.77
C GLY A 254 -15.67 5.00 9.58
N ALA A 255 -16.23 4.96 8.37
CA ALA A 255 -15.58 5.49 7.17
C ALA A 255 -15.35 7.00 7.24
N LEU A 256 -16.32 7.77 7.77
CA LEU A 256 -16.17 9.21 7.97
C LEU A 256 -15.02 9.54 8.93
N PHE A 257 -14.96 8.89 10.09
CA PHE A 257 -13.86 9.09 11.04
C PHE A 257 -12.50 8.75 10.40
N LEU A 258 -12.41 7.61 9.71
CA LEU A 258 -11.18 7.21 9.03
C LEU A 258 -10.74 8.23 7.99
N ILE A 259 -11.63 8.67 7.10
CA ILE A 259 -11.29 9.61 6.02
C ILE A 259 -10.90 10.98 6.58
N ILE A 260 -11.70 11.53 7.50
CA ILE A 260 -11.45 12.86 8.08
C ILE A 260 -10.13 12.86 8.85
N CYS A 261 -9.93 11.88 9.74
CA CYS A 261 -8.71 11.83 10.54
C CYS A 261 -7.49 11.48 9.70
N PHE A 262 -7.61 10.66 8.65
CA PHE A 262 -6.55 10.45 7.67
C PHE A 262 -6.12 11.77 7.02
N ILE A 263 -7.06 12.53 6.44
CA ILE A 263 -6.76 13.81 5.78
C ILE A 263 -6.12 14.80 6.76
N LEU A 264 -6.64 14.88 7.99
CA LEU A 264 -6.05 15.73 9.04
C LEU A 264 -4.63 15.29 9.38
N SER A 265 -4.37 13.97 9.52
CA SER A 265 -3.04 13.47 9.85
C SER A 265 -2.02 13.77 8.76
N GLU A 266 -2.39 13.58 7.49
CA GLU A 266 -1.56 13.92 6.33
C GLU A 266 -1.27 15.42 6.29
N GLY A 267 -2.31 16.25 6.43
CA GLY A 267 -2.19 17.70 6.43
C GLY A 267 -1.26 18.21 7.54
N ILE A 268 -1.41 17.70 8.76
CA ILE A 268 -0.55 18.08 9.88
C ILE A 268 0.90 17.63 9.63
N MET A 269 1.14 16.38 9.19
CA MET A 269 2.50 15.89 8.93
C MET A 269 3.22 16.69 7.83
N LEU A 270 2.50 17.12 6.78
CA LEU A 270 3.06 17.94 5.72
C LEU A 270 3.36 19.38 6.15
N LEU A 271 2.53 19.94 7.04
CA LEU A 271 2.70 21.31 7.54
C LEU A 271 3.69 21.41 8.70
N LEU A 272 3.93 20.32 9.43
CA LEU A 272 4.78 20.31 10.63
C LEU A 272 6.19 20.88 10.40
N PRO A 273 6.92 20.57 9.30
CA PRO A 273 8.24 21.12 9.06
C PRO A 273 8.22 22.62 8.67
N LEU A 274 7.06 23.15 8.28
CA LEU A 274 6.89 24.48 7.72
C LEU A 274 6.36 25.49 8.74
N LEU A 275 5.73 25.01 9.82
CA LEU A 275 5.03 25.84 10.79
C LEU A 275 5.81 25.88 12.12
N THR A 276 6.11 27.10 12.58
CA THR A 276 6.52 27.35 13.97
C THR A 276 5.30 27.76 14.78
N THR A 277 4.65 26.81 15.45
CA THR A 277 3.46 27.05 16.26
C THR A 277 3.72 26.85 17.74
N SER A 278 3.00 27.60 18.60
CA SER A 278 2.94 27.36 20.04
C SER A 278 2.13 26.12 20.42
N ILE A 279 1.31 25.62 19.49
CA ILE A 279 0.53 24.39 19.63
C ILE A 279 1.46 23.20 19.39
N ASP A 280 1.46 22.23 20.31
CA ASP A 280 2.14 20.95 20.10
C ASP A 280 1.37 20.09 19.09
N LEU A 281 1.75 20.24 17.82
CA LEU A 281 1.16 19.50 16.71
C LEU A 281 1.41 17.98 16.82
N ASN A 282 2.41 17.51 17.58
CA ASN A 282 2.59 16.08 17.85
C ASN A 282 1.47 15.55 18.74
N PHE A 283 1.07 16.31 19.76
CA PHE A 283 -0.08 15.96 20.58
C PHE A 283 -1.39 15.95 19.76
N VAL A 284 -1.55 16.91 18.83
CA VAL A 284 -2.69 16.90 17.90
C VAL A 284 -2.69 15.64 17.03
N LEU A 285 -1.52 15.20 16.53
CA LEU A 285 -1.41 13.94 15.77
C LEU A 285 -1.84 12.71 16.61
N VAL A 286 -1.56 12.69 17.91
CA VAL A 286 -2.06 11.63 18.81
C VAL A 286 -3.59 11.65 18.88
N LEU A 287 -4.21 12.82 19.04
CA LEU A 287 -5.68 12.95 19.06
C LEU A 287 -6.31 12.51 17.74
N VAL A 288 -5.72 12.90 16.61
CA VAL A 288 -6.18 12.48 15.28
C VAL A 288 -6.04 10.97 15.10
N SER A 289 -4.96 10.36 15.61
CA SER A 289 -4.74 8.91 15.57
C SER A 289 -5.78 8.13 16.39
N LEU A 290 -6.25 8.69 17.52
CA LEU A 290 -7.37 8.11 18.26
C LEU A 290 -8.66 8.12 17.42
N GLY A 291 -8.88 9.15 16.61
CA GLY A 291 -10.00 9.20 15.66
C GLY A 291 -9.93 8.11 14.59
N ILE A 292 -8.73 7.85 14.05
CA ILE A 292 -8.47 6.71 13.14
C ILE A 292 -8.79 5.38 13.85
N PHE A 293 -8.32 5.19 15.08
CA PHE A 293 -8.61 4.00 15.88
C PHE A 293 -10.12 3.81 16.10
N LEU A 294 -10.85 4.86 16.46
CA LEU A 294 -12.32 4.81 16.62
C LEU A 294 -13.01 4.42 15.31
N GLY A 295 -12.49 4.88 14.17
CA GLY A 295 -12.92 4.48 12.84
C GLY A 295 -12.82 2.96 12.64
N PHE A 296 -11.65 2.38 12.89
CA PHE A 296 -11.45 0.92 12.81
C PHE A 296 -12.31 0.15 13.81
N TRP A 297 -12.40 0.62 15.06
CA TRP A 297 -13.23 0.02 16.09
C TRP A 297 -14.70 -0.10 15.67
N ARG A 298 -15.24 0.92 14.99
CA ARG A 298 -16.61 0.90 14.45
C ARG A 298 -16.77 -0.16 13.36
N PHE A 299 -15.78 -0.34 12.49
CA PHE A 299 -15.77 -1.44 11.51
C PHE A 299 -15.71 -2.81 12.19
N SER A 300 -14.90 -2.97 13.25
CA SER A 300 -14.82 -4.22 14.01
C SER A 300 -16.13 -4.57 14.72
N ILE A 301 -16.80 -3.60 15.36
CA ILE A 301 -18.13 -3.82 15.96
C ILE A 301 -19.14 -4.22 14.88
N ALA A 302 -19.15 -3.49 13.75
CA ALA A 302 -20.06 -3.77 12.65
C ALA A 302 -19.98 -5.22 12.18
N PHE A 303 -18.76 -5.77 12.16
CA PHE A 303 -18.52 -7.16 11.80
C PHE A 303 -18.95 -8.16 12.87
N SER A 304 -18.63 -7.92 14.14
CA SER A 304 -19.03 -8.83 15.23
C SER A 304 -20.55 -9.07 15.29
N ARG A 305 -21.34 -8.10 14.81
CA ARG A 305 -22.80 -8.21 14.70
C ARG A 305 -23.28 -9.06 13.54
N LEU A 306 -22.45 -9.32 12.52
CA LEU A 306 -22.77 -10.25 11.44
C LEU A 306 -22.58 -11.70 11.87
N SER A 307 -21.54 -11.98 12.66
CA SER A 307 -21.28 -13.33 13.19
C SER A 307 -22.31 -13.80 14.23
N SER A 308 -23.11 -12.88 14.79
CA SER A 308 -24.19 -13.23 15.73
C SER A 308 -25.55 -13.49 15.05
N ILE A 309 -25.64 -13.35 13.73
CA ILE A 309 -26.88 -13.50 12.96
C ILE A 309 -26.88 -14.78 12.10
N ASN A 310 -25.72 -15.45 11.96
CA ASN A 310 -25.58 -16.78 11.37
C ASN A 310 -25.32 -17.82 12.46
#